data_AF-A0AAV3WVM4-F1
#
_entry.id   AF-A0AAV3WVM4-F1
#
_cell.length_a   1.000
_cell.length_b   1.000
_cell.length_c   1.000
_cell.angle_alpha   90.00
_cell.angle_beta   90.00
_cell.angle_gamma   90.00
#
_symmetry.space_group_name_H-M   'P 1'
#
loop_
_entity.id
_entity.type
_entity.pdbx_description
1 polymer ?
#
loop_
_entity_poly.entity_id
_entity_poly.type
_entity_poly.pdbx_seq_one_letter_code
_entity_poly.pdbx_strand_id
1 'polypeptide(L)'
;MSGQALNYWVTKQLAYQEKHRQDDLRCLRMEQEKIYEQQQLMEKELELKRLIIEHQELTPPSTPKNSADTTNPASCLPLAKSPRLPCFEDKTDHIDSYLLRFERYATINGWPRKDCAIHLAALLKGKTLEVYTRLDKEDAQKYDICRDALLRRYNLTQDGF
;
A
#
# COMPACT_ATOMS: atom_id res chain seq x y z
N MET A 1 17.56 67.63 32.81
CA MET A 1 17.97 66.68 31.76
C MET A 1 17.95 67.41 30.43
N SER A 2 19.02 67.35 29.61
CA SER A 2 19.07 68.01 28.30
C SER A 2 17.98 67.47 27.37
N GLY A 3 17.30 68.33 26.59
CA GLY A 3 16.24 67.93 25.67
C GLY A 3 16.67 66.88 24.62
N GLN A 4 17.97 66.78 24.35
CA GLN A 4 18.52 65.76 23.45
C GLN A 4 18.45 64.34 24.05
N ALA A 5 18.65 64.19 25.36
CA ALA A 5 18.59 62.90 26.03
C ALA A 5 17.14 62.36 26.11
N LEU A 6 16.16 63.26 26.25
CA LEU A 6 14.74 62.92 26.25
C LEU A 6 14.27 62.47 24.86
N ASN A 7 14.67 63.17 23.79
CA ASN A 7 14.37 62.78 22.41
C ASN A 7 14.96 61.41 22.05
N TYR A 8 16.17 61.10 22.51
CA TYR A 8 16.79 59.78 22.30
C TYR A 8 15.99 58.65 22.97
N TRP A 9 15.54 58.84 24.20
CA TRP A 9 14.72 57.83 24.89
C TRP A 9 13.37 57.61 24.24
N VAL A 10 12.69 58.70 23.85
CA VAL A 10 11.38 58.62 23.19
C VAL A 10 11.49 57.92 21.84
N THR A 11 12.50 58.25 21.03
CA THR A 11 12.74 57.59 19.73
C THR A 11 13.11 56.12 19.89
N LYS A 12 13.94 55.77 20.88
CA LYS A 12 14.29 54.39 21.20
C LYS A 12 13.08 53.57 21.67
N GLN A 13 12.21 54.17 22.47
CA GLN A 13 10.98 53.54 22.94
C GLN A 13 9.97 53.33 21.80
N LEU A 14 9.82 54.30 20.90
CA LEU A 14 8.99 54.19 19.70
C LEU A 14 9.51 53.09 18.76
N ALA A 15 10.82 53.05 18.51
CA ALA A 15 11.42 52.01 17.68
C ALA A 15 11.25 50.61 18.27
N TYR A 16 11.32 50.48 19.60
CA TYR A 16 11.06 49.21 20.29
C TYR A 16 9.61 48.75 20.12
N GLN A 17 8.64 49.66 20.33
CA GLN A 17 7.22 49.35 20.14
C GLN A 17 6.90 48.97 18.69
N GLU A 18 7.46 49.70 17.72
CA GLU A 18 7.23 49.42 16.30
C GLU A 18 7.84 48.08 15.89
N LYS A 19 9.03 47.75 16.38
CA LYS A 19 9.65 46.44 16.13
C LYS A 19 8.81 45.31 16.72
N HIS A 20 8.36 45.45 17.98
CA HIS A 20 7.50 44.44 18.61
C HIS A 20 6.20 44.25 17.84
N ARG A 21 5.56 45.34 17.39
CA ARG A 21 4.35 45.31 16.56
C ARG A 21 4.60 44.62 15.22
N GLN A 22 5.75 44.85 14.59
CA GLN A 22 6.12 44.17 13.35
C GLN A 22 6.37 42.68 13.56
N ASP A 23 7.04 42.30 14.65
CA ASP A 23 7.27 40.91 15.00
C ASP A 23 5.93 40.19 15.29
N ASP A 24 5.01 40.82 16.01
CA ASP A 24 3.66 40.29 16.27
C ASP A 24 2.87 40.06 14.97
N LEU A 25 2.89 41.04 14.04
CA LEU A 25 2.23 40.91 12.74
C LEU A 25 2.87 39.82 11.88
N ARG A 26 4.19 39.64 11.96
CA ARG A 26 4.91 38.58 11.26
C ARG A 26 4.53 37.22 11.82
N CYS A 27 4.46 37.09 13.15
CA CYS A 27 3.99 35.88 13.82
C CYS A 27 2.55 35.54 13.41
N LEU A 28 1.65 36.52 13.42
CA LEU A 28 0.25 36.31 13.02
C LEU A 28 0.12 35.84 11.56
N ARG A 29 0.92 36.41 10.65
CA ARG A 29 0.95 36.00 9.24
C ARG A 29 1.39 34.54 9.08
N MET A 30 2.46 34.14 9.76
CA MET A 30 2.95 32.77 9.72
C MET A 30 1.93 31.78 10.30
N GLU A 31 1.21 32.18 11.35
CA GLU A 31 0.16 31.33 11.94
C GLU A 31 -1.02 31.17 10.98
N GLN A 32 -1.45 32.24 10.32
CA GLN A 32 -2.50 32.16 9.28
C GLN A 32 -2.07 31.28 8.10
N GLU A 33 -0.81 31.37 7.66
CA GLU A 33 -0.27 30.54 6.61
C GLU A 33 -0.30 29.05 7.00
N LYS A 34 0.16 28.71 8.21
CA LYS A 34 0.07 27.33 8.74
C LYS A 34 -1.36 26.82 8.84
N ILE A 35 -2.28 27.66 9.31
CA ILE A 35 -3.71 27.30 9.38
C ILE A 35 -4.25 27.02 7.98
N TYR A 36 -3.91 27.86 7.00
CA TYR A 36 -4.32 27.67 5.61
C TYR A 36 -3.71 26.39 5.00
N GLU A 37 -2.43 26.14 5.22
CA GLU A 37 -1.75 24.90 4.79
C GLU A 37 -2.40 23.65 5.41
N GLN A 38 -2.71 23.69 6.72
CA GLN A 38 -3.42 22.59 7.38
C GLN A 38 -4.81 22.36 6.80
N GLN A 39 -5.56 23.44 6.49
CA GLN A 39 -6.85 23.34 5.84
C GLN A 39 -6.74 22.72 4.45
N GLN A 40 -5.76 23.15 3.65
CA GLN A 40 -5.50 22.58 2.32
C GLN A 40 -5.13 21.10 2.39
N LEU A 41 -4.30 20.69 3.35
CA LEU A 41 -3.97 19.28 3.56
C LEU A 41 -5.19 18.45 3.96
N MET A 42 -6.00 18.97 4.90
CA MET A 42 -7.24 18.31 5.31
C MET A 42 -8.22 18.16 4.14
N GLU A 43 -8.36 19.21 3.32
CA GLU A 43 -9.20 19.19 2.11
C GLU A 43 -8.73 18.13 1.12
N LYS A 44 -7.41 18.06 0.85
CA LYS A 44 -6.82 17.01 -0.01
C LYS A 44 -7.02 15.61 0.56
N GLU A 45 -6.90 15.44 1.88
CA GLU A 45 -7.14 14.17 2.53
C GLU A 45 -8.61 13.72 2.40
N LEU A 46 -9.56 14.66 2.59
CA LEU A 46 -10.98 14.40 2.41
C LEU A 46 -11.33 14.10 0.95
N GLU A 47 -10.73 14.81 0.00
CA GLU A 47 -10.89 14.57 -1.44
C GLU A 47 -10.42 13.15 -1.82
N LEU A 48 -9.25 12.73 -1.32
CA LEU A 48 -8.75 11.37 -1.51
C LEU A 48 -9.68 10.32 -0.89
N LYS A 49 -10.15 10.55 0.35
CA LYS A 49 -11.11 9.65 1.01
C LYS A 49 -12.40 9.52 0.22
N ARG A 50 -12.94 10.64 -0.30
CA ARG A 50 -14.14 10.66 -1.15
C ARG A 50 -13.93 9.83 -2.41
N LEU A 51 -12.80 10.02 -3.09
CA LEU A 51 -12.49 9.27 -4.31
C LEU A 51 -12.32 7.77 -4.04
N ILE A 52 -11.70 7.40 -2.90
CA ILE A 52 -11.59 6.00 -2.46
C ILE A 52 -12.98 5.38 -2.23
N ILE A 53 -13.87 6.09 -1.52
CA ILE A 53 -15.23 5.61 -1.25
C ILE A 53 -16.02 5.51 -2.55
N GLU A 54 -15.94 6.49 -3.46
CA GLU A 54 -16.63 6.48 -4.75
C GLU A 54 -16.19 5.29 -5.63
N HIS A 55 -14.88 5.00 -5.70
CA HIS A 55 -14.38 3.81 -6.38
C HIS A 55 -14.74 2.50 -5.64
N GLN A 56 -14.93 2.55 -4.32
CA GLN A 56 -15.31 1.39 -3.51
C GLN A 56 -16.81 1.09 -3.59
N GLU A 57 -17.69 2.09 -3.72
CA GLU A 57 -19.15 1.90 -3.84
C GLU A 57 -19.57 1.35 -5.21
N LEU A 58 -18.76 1.55 -6.25
CA LEU A 58 -18.93 0.84 -7.53
C LEU A 58 -18.56 -0.66 -7.44
N THR A 59 -18.08 -1.13 -6.29
CA THR A 59 -17.98 -2.57 -5.97
C THR A 59 -18.99 -2.93 -4.87
N PRO A 60 -20.09 -3.63 -5.19
CA PRO A 60 -21.11 -3.96 -4.19
C PRO A 60 -20.54 -4.86 -3.09
N PRO A 61 -20.96 -4.69 -1.83
CA PRO A 61 -20.54 -5.55 -0.74
C PRO A 61 -21.20 -6.93 -0.92
N SER A 62 -20.42 -7.90 -1.39
CA SER A 62 -20.86 -9.29 -1.46
C SER A 62 -20.95 -9.86 -0.05
N THR A 63 -22.15 -9.88 0.49
CA THR A 63 -22.53 -10.69 1.65
C THR A 63 -22.45 -12.18 1.27
N PRO A 64 -22.05 -13.08 2.19
CA PRO A 64 -21.95 -14.49 1.90
C PRO A 64 -23.34 -15.11 2.02
N LYS A 65 -23.94 -15.52 0.90
CA LYS A 65 -25.06 -16.46 0.91
C LYS A 65 -24.75 -17.63 -0.03
N ASN A 66 -24.67 -18.80 0.59
CA ASN A 66 -24.79 -20.10 -0.04
C ASN A 66 -25.93 -20.10 -1.05
N SER A 67 -25.68 -20.53 -2.29
CA SER A 67 -26.49 -21.53 -3.01
C SER A 67 -25.93 -21.73 -4.42
N ALA A 68 -26.15 -22.94 -4.90
CA ALA A 68 -25.57 -23.54 -6.08
C ALA A 68 -26.02 -22.93 -7.42
N ASP A 69 -25.17 -23.20 -8.41
CA ASP A 69 -25.47 -23.46 -9.83
C ASP A 69 -25.78 -22.33 -10.81
N THR A 70 -25.16 -22.51 -11.99
CA THR A 70 -25.58 -22.07 -13.34
C THR A 70 -24.93 -20.80 -13.94
N THR A 71 -23.84 -21.06 -14.69
CA THR A 71 -23.43 -20.53 -16.01
C THR A 71 -23.14 -19.03 -16.26
N ASN A 72 -21.93 -18.80 -16.80
CA ASN A 72 -21.51 -17.76 -17.77
C ASN A 72 -21.18 -16.33 -17.25
N PRO A 73 -20.33 -15.54 -17.96
CA PRO A 73 -18.88 -15.54 -17.81
C PRO A 73 -18.32 -14.12 -17.52
N ALA A 74 -17.02 -14.01 -17.19
CA ALA A 74 -16.26 -12.75 -17.22
C ALA A 74 -16.65 -11.63 -16.24
N SER A 75 -17.04 -11.95 -15.00
CA SER A 75 -16.82 -11.01 -13.90
C SER A 75 -15.36 -11.16 -13.45
N CYS A 76 -14.49 -10.34 -14.04
CA CYS A 76 -13.13 -10.16 -13.55
C CYS A 76 -13.22 -9.66 -12.12
N LEU A 77 -13.05 -10.58 -11.17
CA LEU A 77 -12.86 -10.27 -9.76
C LEU A 77 -11.86 -9.11 -9.68
N PRO A 78 -12.13 -8.06 -8.89
CA PRO A 78 -11.09 -7.11 -8.56
C PRO A 78 -10.00 -7.96 -7.92
N LEU A 79 -8.86 -8.06 -8.59
CA LEU A 79 -7.65 -8.70 -8.10
C LEU A 79 -7.19 -7.84 -6.91
N ALA A 80 -7.88 -8.02 -5.78
CA ALA A 80 -7.84 -7.17 -4.63
C ALA A 80 -6.44 -7.30 -4.03
N LYS A 81 -5.60 -6.36 -4.43
CA LYS A 81 -4.20 -6.23 -4.02
C LYS A 81 -3.39 -7.47 -4.39
N SER A 82 -3.06 -7.59 -5.67
CA SER A 82 -1.93 -8.41 -6.11
C SER A 82 -0.76 -8.21 -5.15
N PRO A 83 -0.08 -9.28 -4.73
CA PRO A 83 1.11 -9.18 -3.89
C PRO A 83 2.02 -8.10 -4.46
N ARG A 84 2.44 -7.13 -3.64
CA ARG A 84 3.58 -6.25 -3.99
C ARG A 84 4.91 -7.01 -3.92
N LEU A 85 4.84 -8.33 -4.12
CA LEU A 85 5.97 -9.22 -4.15
C LEU A 85 6.43 -9.29 -5.62
N PRO A 86 7.74 -9.16 -5.89
CA PRO A 86 8.25 -9.40 -7.22
C PRO A 86 7.93 -10.84 -7.64
N CYS A 87 7.68 -11.04 -8.94
CA CYS A 87 7.49 -12.38 -9.51
C CYS A 87 8.73 -13.26 -9.27
N PHE A 88 8.53 -14.57 -9.28
CA PHE A 88 9.62 -15.54 -9.16
C PHE A 88 10.49 -15.56 -10.41
N GLU A 89 11.81 -15.44 -10.25
CA GLU A 89 12.76 -15.58 -11.35
C GLU A 89 13.69 -16.80 -11.18
N ASP A 90 13.53 -17.77 -12.08
CA ASP A 90 14.23 -19.08 -12.13
C ASP A 90 15.77 -18.97 -12.09
N LYS A 91 16.32 -17.84 -12.55
CA LYS A 91 17.78 -17.63 -12.68
C LYS A 91 18.44 -17.11 -11.40
N THR A 92 17.67 -16.48 -10.52
CA THR A 92 18.19 -15.72 -9.38
C THR A 92 17.58 -16.16 -8.05
N ASP A 93 16.34 -16.66 -8.07
CA ASP A 93 15.63 -17.07 -6.87
C ASP A 93 15.65 -18.59 -6.70
N HIS A 94 15.91 -19.05 -5.48
CA HIS A 94 15.64 -20.44 -5.08
C HIS A 94 14.16 -20.58 -4.72
N ILE A 95 13.51 -21.63 -5.23
CA ILE A 95 12.06 -21.81 -5.06
C ILE A 95 11.67 -21.93 -3.58
N ASP A 96 12.45 -22.64 -2.76
CA ASP A 96 12.19 -22.85 -1.33
C ASP A 96 12.19 -21.51 -0.57
N SER A 97 13.23 -20.70 -0.79
CA SER A 97 13.39 -19.38 -0.21
C SER A 97 12.28 -18.41 -0.66
N TYR A 98 11.89 -18.49 -1.94
CA TYR A 98 10.83 -17.67 -2.49
C TYR A 98 9.46 -18.03 -1.88
N LEU A 99 9.15 -19.32 -1.76
CA LEU A 99 7.91 -19.81 -1.16
C LEU A 99 7.82 -19.41 0.31
N LEU A 100 8.91 -19.50 1.09
CA LEU A 100 8.94 -19.03 2.47
C LEU A 100 8.68 -17.52 2.58
N ARG A 101 9.27 -16.72 1.68
CA ARG A 101 9.03 -15.27 1.60
C ARG A 101 7.56 -14.99 1.32
N PHE A 102 6.96 -15.73 0.39
CA PHE A 102 5.54 -15.64 0.07
C PHE A 102 4.66 -16.00 1.27
N GLU A 103 4.94 -17.09 1.98
CA GLU A 103 4.16 -17.50 3.16
C GLU A 103 4.18 -16.42 4.25
N ARG A 104 5.35 -15.86 4.57
CA ARG A 104 5.48 -14.76 5.52
C ARG A 104 4.66 -13.54 5.09
N TYR A 105 4.70 -13.21 3.80
CA TYR A 105 3.92 -12.10 3.26
C TYR A 105 2.41 -12.36 3.38
N ALA A 106 1.96 -13.57 3.03
CA ALA A 106 0.56 -13.99 3.16
C ALA A 106 0.08 -13.94 4.61
N THR A 107 0.91 -14.39 5.57
CA THR A 107 0.59 -14.32 7.01
C THR A 107 0.43 -12.89 7.50
N ILE A 108 1.35 -11.99 7.16
CA ILE A 108 1.27 -10.57 7.56
C ILE A 108 0.01 -9.89 7.00
N ASN A 109 -0.38 -10.26 5.78
CA ASN A 109 -1.57 -9.71 5.12
C ASN A 109 -2.87 -10.46 5.48
N GLY A 110 -2.81 -11.49 6.31
CA GLY A 110 -3.98 -12.26 6.76
C GLY A 110 -4.69 -13.02 5.64
N TRP A 111 -3.97 -13.49 4.61
CA TRP A 111 -4.59 -14.15 3.47
C TRP A 111 -5.10 -15.56 3.80
N PRO A 112 -6.35 -15.88 3.45
CA PRO A 112 -6.87 -17.25 3.55
C PRO A 112 -6.09 -18.22 2.65
N ARG A 113 -5.86 -19.46 3.11
CA ARG A 113 -5.06 -20.46 2.39
C ARG A 113 -5.56 -20.76 0.97
N LYS A 114 -6.88 -20.72 0.77
CA LYS A 114 -7.54 -20.87 -0.54
C LYS A 114 -7.17 -19.75 -1.52
N ASP A 115 -6.97 -18.54 -1.02
CA ASP A 115 -6.64 -17.38 -1.83
C ASP A 115 -5.12 -17.33 -2.08
N CYS A 116 -4.31 -17.88 -1.17
CA CYS A 116 -2.86 -18.00 -1.35
C CYS A 116 -2.48 -18.74 -2.64
N ALA A 117 -3.24 -19.75 -3.07
CA ALA A 117 -2.97 -20.48 -4.31
C ALA A 117 -3.07 -19.58 -5.55
N ILE A 118 -4.14 -18.77 -5.61
CA ILE A 118 -4.39 -17.83 -6.71
C ILE A 118 -3.32 -16.73 -6.73
N HIS A 119 -2.99 -16.18 -5.57
CA HIS A 119 -1.94 -15.16 -5.44
C HIS A 119 -0.56 -15.71 -5.80
N LEU A 120 -0.26 -16.95 -5.42
CA LEU A 120 0.99 -17.61 -5.82
C LEU A 120 1.05 -17.74 -7.34
N ALA A 121 0.00 -18.26 -7.97
CA ALA A 121 -0.08 -18.46 -9.42
C ALA A 121 0.18 -17.17 -10.21
N ALA A 122 -0.34 -16.04 -9.74
CA ALA A 122 -0.12 -14.72 -10.35
C ALA A 122 1.35 -14.24 -10.31
N LEU A 123 2.18 -14.82 -9.44
CA LEU A 123 3.59 -14.49 -9.29
C LEU A 123 4.54 -15.49 -9.97
N LEU A 124 4.01 -16.61 -10.47
CA LEU A 124 4.79 -17.63 -11.18
C LEU A 124 4.98 -17.23 -12.64
N LYS A 125 6.12 -17.62 -13.20
CA LYS A 125 6.49 -17.37 -14.60
C LYS A 125 7.28 -18.55 -15.17
N GLY A 126 7.25 -18.66 -16.50
CA GLY A 126 8.01 -19.67 -17.24
C GLY A 126 7.78 -21.08 -16.68
N LYS A 127 8.87 -21.75 -16.30
CA LYS A 127 8.84 -23.15 -15.81
C LYS A 127 7.99 -23.37 -14.56
N THR A 128 7.94 -22.42 -13.63
CA THR A 128 7.08 -22.55 -12.44
C THR A 128 5.60 -22.50 -12.80
N LEU A 129 5.25 -21.63 -13.76
CA LEU A 129 3.89 -21.52 -14.24
C LEU A 129 3.48 -22.79 -15.00
N GLU A 130 4.38 -23.40 -15.77
CA GLU A 130 4.14 -24.70 -16.43
C GLU A 130 3.86 -25.84 -15.44
N VAL A 131 4.46 -25.83 -14.25
CA VAL A 131 4.15 -26.80 -13.19
C VAL A 131 2.73 -26.58 -12.67
N TYR A 132 2.36 -25.32 -12.44
CA TYR A 132 1.03 -24.97 -11.96
C TYR A 132 -0.07 -25.33 -12.97
N THR A 133 0.14 -25.09 -14.28
CA THR A 133 -0.85 -25.42 -15.32
C THR A 133 -1.03 -26.92 -15.56
N ARG A 134 -0.10 -27.76 -15.08
CA ARG A 134 -0.23 -29.22 -15.13
C ARG A 134 -1.06 -29.80 -13.99
N LEU A 135 -1.37 -29.00 -12.97
CA LEU A 135 -2.25 -29.42 -11.87
C LEU A 135 -3.71 -29.39 -12.32
N ASP A 136 -4.49 -30.34 -11.84
CA ASP A 136 -5.93 -30.33 -12.03
C ASP A 136 -6.57 -29.14 -11.32
N LYS A 137 -7.73 -28.69 -11.81
CA LYS A 137 -8.39 -27.46 -11.33
C LYS A 137 -8.61 -27.47 -9.81
N GLU A 138 -8.96 -28.61 -9.23
CA GLU A 138 -9.22 -28.78 -7.80
C GLU A 138 -7.95 -28.70 -6.96
N ASP A 139 -6.83 -29.14 -7.52
CA ASP A 139 -5.53 -29.16 -6.86
C ASP A 139 -4.80 -27.83 -7.01
N ALA A 140 -4.97 -27.15 -8.14
CA ALA A 140 -4.47 -25.80 -8.38
C ALA A 140 -5.05 -24.76 -7.39
N GLN A 141 -6.22 -25.04 -6.80
CA GLN A 141 -6.85 -24.20 -5.78
C GLN A 141 -6.28 -24.42 -4.36
N LYS A 142 -5.50 -25.49 -4.15
CA LYS A 142 -4.95 -25.85 -2.85
C LYS A 142 -3.48 -25.44 -2.80
N TYR A 143 -3.18 -24.43 -1.97
CA TYR A 143 -1.81 -23.91 -1.86
C TYR A 143 -0.78 -24.99 -1.51
N ASP A 144 -1.10 -25.92 -0.60
CA ASP A 144 -0.17 -26.99 -0.20
C ASP A 144 0.24 -27.88 -1.38
N ILE A 145 -0.70 -28.22 -2.27
CA ILE A 145 -0.41 -29.04 -3.45
C ILE A 145 0.43 -28.26 -4.46
N CYS A 146 0.09 -27.00 -4.71
CA CYS A 146 0.87 -26.12 -5.59
C CYS A 146 2.31 -25.95 -5.08
N ARG A 147 2.47 -25.68 -3.78
CA ARG A 147 3.77 -25.54 -3.13
C ARG A 147 4.59 -26.82 -3.29
N ASP A 148 4.02 -27.96 -2.94
CA ASP A 148 4.74 -29.24 -2.97
C ASP A 148 5.08 -29.67 -4.41
N ALA A 149 4.23 -29.38 -5.39
CA ALA A 149 4.51 -29.64 -6.81
C ALA A 149 5.68 -28.80 -7.33
N LEU A 150 5.73 -27.51 -6.95
CA LEU A 150 6.84 -26.62 -7.28
C LEU A 150 8.14 -27.10 -6.63
N LEU A 151 8.12 -27.39 -5.33
CA LEU A 151 9.28 -27.93 -4.60
C LEU A 151 9.79 -29.22 -5.23
N ARG A 152 8.89 -30.17 -5.57
CA ARG A 152 9.28 -31.42 -6.23
C ARG A 152 9.95 -31.16 -7.56
N ARG A 153 9.40 -30.30 -8.42
CA ARG A 153 9.99 -30.07 -9.75
C ARG A 153 11.39 -29.50 -9.67
N TYR A 154 11.62 -28.60 -8.72
CA TYR A 154 12.86 -27.86 -8.54
C TYR A 154 13.91 -28.61 -7.71
N ASN A 155 13.50 -29.35 -6.67
CA ASN A 155 14.40 -30.22 -5.91
C ASN A 155 14.84 -31.43 -6.73
N LEU A 156 13.99 -31.94 -7.63
CA LEU A 156 14.40 -32.98 -8.61
C LEU A 156 15.33 -32.45 -9.71
N THR A 157 15.42 -31.12 -9.88
CA THR A 157 16.42 -30.51 -10.78
C THR A 157 17.70 -30.10 -10.06
N GLN A 158 17.76 -30.21 -8.73
CA GLN A 158 18.95 -29.91 -7.92
C GLN A 158 19.81 -31.16 -7.61
N ASP A 159 19.45 -32.33 -8.15
CA ASP A 159 20.28 -33.55 -8.06
C ASP A 159 21.34 -33.55 -9.18
N GLY A 160 22.20 -32.53 -9.18
CA GLY A 160 23.26 -32.43 -10.17
C GLY A 160 24.00 -31.10 -10.16
N PHE A 161 24.71 -30.80 -9.08
CA PHE A 161 26.07 -30.25 -9.10
C PHE A 161 26.80 -30.60 -7.81
#